data_AF-A0A9E2G715-F1
#
_entry.id   AF-A0A9E2G715-F1
#
_cell.length_a   1.000
_cell.length_b   1.000
_cell.length_c   1.000
_cell.angle_alpha   90.00
_cell.angle_beta   90.00
_cell.angle_gamma   90.00
#
_symmetry.space_group_name_H-M   'P 1'
#
loop_
_entity.id
_entity.type
_entity.pdbx_description
1 polymer ?
#
loop_
_entity_poly.entity_id
_entity_poly.type
_entity_poly.pdbx_seq_one_letter_code
_entity_poly.pdbx_strand_id
1 'polypeptide(L)'
;IKQIAQLKIAALQQRLRNSKGIDLQITDAAVDALVDKGYEPAFGARPLERMIRDKVESKVADVLLNSSDTKNITIDAPDILQ
;
A
#
# COMPACT_ATOMS: atom_id res chain seq x y z
N ILE A 1 14.53 -6.36 6.67
CA ILE A 1 13.79 -5.11 6.36
C ILE A 1 12.42 -5.40 5.75
N LYS A 2 12.31 -6.30 4.75
CA LYS A 2 11.04 -6.75 4.17
C LYS A 2 9.96 -7.12 5.20
N GLN A 3 10.32 -7.88 6.25
CA GLN A 3 9.39 -8.23 7.34
C GLN A 3 8.82 -7.00 8.09
N ILE A 4 9.61 -5.94 8.28
CA ILE A 4 9.17 -4.71 8.94
C ILE A 4 8.21 -3.94 8.03
N ALA A 5 8.49 -3.90 6.72
CA ALA A 5 7.59 -3.33 5.73
C ALA A 5 6.26 -4.09 5.69
N GLN A 6 6.28 -5.44 5.67
CA GLN A 6 5.08 -6.27 5.73
C GLN A 6 4.26 -6.02 7.00
N LEU A 7 4.90 -5.91 8.17
CA LEU A 7 4.21 -5.57 9.42
C LEU A 7 3.52 -4.21 9.37
N LYS A 8 4.19 -3.19 8.80
CA LYS A 8 3.60 -1.85 8.62
C LYS A 8 2.45 -1.85 7.63
N ILE A 9 2.59 -2.59 6.53
CA ILE A 9 1.55 -2.78 5.52
C ILE A 9 0.33 -3.47 6.14
N ALA A 10 0.53 -4.54 6.90
CA ALA A 10 -0.54 -5.28 7.57
C ALA A 10 -1.32 -4.38 8.55
N ALA A 11 -0.61 -3.55 9.33
CA ALA A 11 -1.24 -2.59 10.23
C ALA A 11 -2.09 -1.55 9.47
N LEU A 12 -1.63 -1.11 8.29
CA LEU A 12 -2.39 -0.19 7.44
C LEU A 12 -3.63 -0.87 6.84
N GLN A 13 -3.48 -2.09 6.32
CA GLN A 13 -4.59 -2.90 5.79
C GLN A 13 -5.68 -3.07 6.85
N GLN A 14 -5.29 -3.40 8.09
CA GLN A 14 -6.22 -3.55 9.20
C GLN A 14 -6.94 -2.24 9.54
N ARG A 15 -6.23 -1.10 9.54
CA ARG A 15 -6.85 0.22 9.75
C ARG A 15 -7.87 0.56 8.66
N LEU A 16 -7.54 0.32 7.40
CA LEU A 16 -8.43 0.60 6.27
C LEU A 16 -9.67 -0.29 6.27
N ARG A 17 -9.50 -1.58 6.60
CA ARG A 17 -10.61 -2.52 6.81
C ARG A 17 -11.54 -2.02 7.92
N ASN A 18 -10.99 -1.62 9.06
CA ASN A 18 -11.79 -1.17 10.21
C ASN A 18 -12.46 0.20 10.00
N SER A 19 -11.78 1.15 9.37
CA SER A 19 -12.29 2.53 9.22
C SER A 19 -13.21 2.72 8.02
N LYS A 20 -12.92 2.07 6.89
CA LYS A 20 -13.67 2.28 5.62
C LYS A 20 -14.30 1.00 5.07
N GLY A 21 -14.09 -0.16 5.71
CA GLY A 21 -14.53 -1.45 5.17
C GLY A 21 -13.77 -1.85 3.90
N ILE A 22 -12.58 -1.30 3.68
CA ILE A 22 -11.77 -1.52 2.48
C ILE A 22 -10.81 -2.68 2.73
N ASP A 23 -10.92 -3.71 1.91
CA ASP A 23 -10.03 -4.85 1.87
C ASP A 23 -8.86 -4.53 0.94
N LEU A 24 -7.74 -4.14 1.53
CA LEU A 24 -6.51 -3.86 0.79
C LEU A 24 -5.66 -5.14 0.72
N GLN A 25 -5.33 -5.57 -0.50
CA GLN A 25 -4.41 -6.67 -0.80
C GLN A 25 -3.16 -6.08 -1.46
N ILE A 26 -1.98 -6.48 -0.99
CA ILE A 26 -0.69 -6.07 -1.56
C ILE A 26 0.07 -7.34 -1.91
N THR A 27 0.56 -7.44 -3.15
CA THR A 27 1.32 -8.62 -3.59
C THR A 27 2.76 -8.56 -3.10
N ASP A 28 3.42 -9.72 -2.98
CA ASP A 28 4.83 -9.78 -2.58
C ASP A 28 5.73 -8.96 -3.50
N ALA A 29 5.42 -8.91 -4.80
CA ALA A 29 6.14 -8.09 -5.77
C ALA A 29 5.99 -6.59 -5.48
N ALA A 30 4.81 -6.13 -5.05
CA ALA A 30 4.60 -4.76 -4.59
C ALA A 30 5.37 -4.46 -3.30
N VAL A 31 5.44 -5.42 -2.36
CA VAL A 31 6.26 -5.28 -1.15
C VAL A 31 7.74 -5.15 -1.52
N ASP A 32 8.25 -5.99 -2.42
CA ASP A 32 9.64 -5.90 -2.87
C ASP A 32 9.91 -4.56 -3.56
N ALA A 33 9.03 -4.10 -4.46
CA ALA A 33 9.15 -2.79 -5.09
C ALA A 33 9.10 -1.62 -4.08
N LEU A 34 8.26 -1.72 -3.05
CA LEU A 34 8.17 -0.74 -1.97
C LEU A 34 9.44 -0.72 -1.13
N VAL A 35 10.01 -1.89 -0.83
CA VAL A 35 11.28 -1.97 -0.11
C VAL A 35 12.41 -1.43 -0.99
N ASP A 36 12.45 -1.76 -2.27
CA ASP A 36 13.51 -1.31 -3.18
C ASP A 36 13.47 0.22 -3.40
N LYS A 37 12.28 0.80 -3.63
CA LYS A 37 12.10 2.26 -3.82
C LYS A 37 12.04 3.06 -2.52
N GLY A 38 11.41 2.51 -1.49
CA GLY A 38 11.02 3.24 -0.27
C GLY A 38 11.94 3.00 0.92
N TYR A 39 12.91 2.08 0.80
CA TYR A 39 13.95 1.92 1.80
C TYR A 39 15.12 2.85 1.50
N GLU A 40 15.08 4.04 2.08
CA GLU A 40 16.27 4.88 2.16
C GLU A 40 16.98 4.62 3.49
N PRO A 41 18.21 4.06 3.48
CA PRO A 41 18.95 3.79 4.72
C PRO A 41 19.21 5.06 5.55
N ALA A 42 19.19 6.23 4.92
CA ALA A 42 19.31 7.54 5.57
C ALA A 42 18.05 7.96 6.36
N PHE A 43 16.84 7.52 5.97
CA PHE A 43 15.56 7.95 6.56
C PHE A 43 14.73 6.81 7.18
N GLY A 44 15.18 5.56 7.04
CA GLY A 44 14.50 4.38 7.56
C GLY A 44 13.18 4.10 6.84
N ALA A 45 12.22 3.45 7.51
CA ALA A 45 10.93 3.06 6.90
C ALA A 45 9.92 4.23 6.74
N ARG A 46 10.31 5.49 6.99
CA ARG A 46 9.44 6.67 6.88
C ARG A 46 8.99 6.98 5.44
N PRO A 47 9.89 7.04 4.44
CA PRO A 47 9.50 7.17 3.03
C PRO A 47 8.55 6.05 2.57
N LEU A 48 8.77 4.83 3.04
CA LEU A 48 7.92 3.67 2.74
C LEU A 48 6.46 3.86 3.19
N GLU A 49 6.23 4.36 4.42
CA GLU A 49 4.87 4.65 4.90
C GLU A 49 4.16 5.72 4.08
N ARG A 50 4.89 6.75 3.65
CA ARG A 50 4.33 7.82 2.80
C ARG A 50 3.93 7.26 1.44
N MET A 51 4.82 6.51 0.78
CA MET A 51 4.57 5.92 -0.52
C MET A 51 3.38 4.96 -0.50
N ILE A 52 3.28 4.10 0.52
CA ILE A 52 2.13 3.20 0.67
C ILE A 52 0.85 4.01 0.81
N ARG A 53 0.83 5.02 1.67
CA ARG A 53 -0.37 5.85 1.87
C ARG A 53 -0.78 6.55 0.56
N ASP A 54 0.14 7.21 -0.12
CA ASP A 54 -0.13 7.93 -1.38
C ASP A 54 -0.67 6.99 -2.47
N LYS A 55 -0.05 5.81 -2.62
CA LYS A 55 -0.48 4.81 -3.61
C LYS A 55 -1.83 4.19 -3.25
N VAL A 56 -2.05 3.85 -1.97
CA VAL A 56 -3.32 3.33 -1.50
C VAL A 56 -4.42 4.37 -1.65
N GLU A 57 -4.21 5.62 -1.24
CA GLU A 57 -5.19 6.69 -1.38
C GLU A 57 -5.53 6.97 -2.83
N SER A 58 -4.53 6.98 -3.73
CA SER A 58 -4.76 7.11 -5.17
C SER A 58 -5.59 5.94 -5.71
N LYS A 59 -5.23 4.70 -5.37
CA LYS A 59 -5.96 3.51 -5.82
C LYS A 59 -7.38 3.46 -5.28
N VAL A 60 -7.58 3.85 -4.02
CA VAL A 60 -8.89 3.99 -3.38
C VAL A 60 -9.71 5.06 -4.10
N ALA A 61 -9.14 6.23 -4.37
CA ALA A 61 -9.84 7.30 -5.08
C ALA A 61 -10.24 6.86 -6.50
N ASP A 62 -9.33 6.20 -7.22
CA ASP A 62 -9.56 5.69 -8.56
C ASP A 62 -10.68 4.63 -8.58
N VAL A 63 -10.64 3.68 -7.66
CA VAL A 63 -11.70 2.66 -7.51
C VAL A 63 -13.02 3.30 -7.11
N LEU A 64 -13.05 4.25 -6.17
CA LEU A 64 -14.28 4.95 -5.80
C LEU A 64 -14.89 5.76 -6.95
N LEU A 65 -14.06 6.30 -7.85
CA LEU A 65 -14.50 7.03 -9.04
C LEU A 65 -14.95 6.09 -10.17
N ASN A 66 -14.23 5.00 -10.41
CA ASN A 66 -14.42 4.10 -11.55
C ASN A 66 -15.31 2.89 -11.24
N SER A 67 -15.53 2.54 -9.97
CA SER A 67 -16.32 1.39 -9.57
C SER A 67 -17.05 1.65 -8.24
N SER A 68 -18.36 1.86 -8.35
CA SER A 68 -19.22 2.31 -7.27
C SER A 68 -19.32 1.37 -6.06
N ASP A 69 -18.86 0.12 -6.16
CA ASP A 69 -19.09 -0.93 -5.15
C ASP A 69 -17.88 -1.80 -4.78
N THR A 70 -16.69 -1.54 -5.34
CA THR A 70 -15.55 -2.46 -5.11
C THR A 70 -14.78 -2.08 -3.85
N LYS A 71 -15.10 -2.76 -2.74
CA LYS A 71 -14.38 -2.62 -1.47
C LYS A 71 -13.07 -3.41 -1.41
N ASN A 72 -12.76 -4.23 -2.43
CA ASN A 72 -11.50 -4.95 -2.57
C ASN A 72 -10.56 -4.18 -3.49
N ILE A 73 -9.38 -3.84 -2.98
CA ILE A 73 -8.35 -3.12 -3.72
C ILE A 73 -7.08 -3.94 -3.67
N THR A 74 -6.57 -4.30 -4.85
CA THR A 74 -5.29 -5.00 -4.99
C THR A 74 -4.24 -4.04 -5.54
N ILE A 75 -3.08 -4.01 -4.90
CA ILE A 75 -1.92 -3.23 -5.33
C ILE A 75 -0.81 -4.20 -5.73
N ASP A 76 -0.32 -4.01 -6.95
CA ASP A 76 0.75 -4.81 -7.53
C ASP A 76 2.03 -3.98 -7.75
N ALA A 77 3.14 -4.66 -8.08
CA ALA A 77 4.42 -3.98 -8.35
C ALA A 77 4.34 -2.82 -9.36
N PRO A 78 3.60 -2.92 -10.49
CA PRO A 78 3.46 -1.81 -11.44
C PRO A 78 2.88 -0.56 -10.78
N ASP A 79 1.96 -0.71 -9.84
CA ASP A 79 1.35 0.44 -9.15
C ASP A 79 2.36 1.23 -8.32
N ILE A 80 3.39 0.56 -7.81
CA ILE A 80 4.49 1.17 -7.04
C ILE A 80 5.57 1.73 -7.98
N LEU A 81 5.79 1.06 -9.12
CA LEU A 81 6.84 1.42 -10.06
C LEU A 81 6.45 2.60 -10.97
N GLN A 82 5.15 2.81 -11.25
CA GLN A 82 4.63 3.94 -12.03
C GLN A 82 4.67 5.28 -11.33
#